data_AF-A0A3Q3NS33-F1
#
_entry.id   AF-A0A3Q3NS33-F1
#
_cell.length_a   1.000
_cell.length_b   1.000
_cell.length_c   1.000
_cell.angle_alpha   90.00
_cell.angle_beta   90.00
_cell.angle_gamma   90.00
#
_symmetry.space_group_name_H-M   'P 1'
#
loop_
_entity.id
_entity.type
_entity.pdbx_description
1 polymer ?
#
loop_
_entity_poly.entity_id
_entity_poly.type
_entity_poly.pdbx_seq_one_letter_code
_entity_poly.pdbx_strand_id
1 'polypeptide(L)'
;SPHLPPKPVSLCILFSNQSTTYSPSIFKIYYFFTTSSEVTNFPEFVAIGMVDDIQIDYYDSNTKRYLLKQDWMKKVTDDDADYLEEETEKSVGSQLHHKNSTDQAEQFSPFIDEMIHRK
;
A
#
# COMPACT_ATOMS: atom_id res chain seq x y z
N SER A 1 27.80 3.00 23.47
CA SER A 1 27.02 2.67 22.27
C SER A 1 26.10 3.84 22.01
N PRO A 2 26.13 4.52 20.85
CA PRO A 2 25.11 5.52 20.59
C PRO A 2 23.79 4.76 20.47
N HIS A 3 22.88 5.01 21.41
CA HIS A 3 21.51 4.56 21.28
C HIS A 3 20.95 5.22 20.02
N LEU A 4 20.60 4.41 19.02
CA LEU A 4 19.76 4.89 17.92
C LEU A 4 18.48 5.48 18.54
N PRO A 5 18.04 6.67 18.10
CA PRO A 5 16.77 7.21 18.57
C PRO A 5 15.64 6.23 18.25
N PRO A 6 14.59 6.18 19.07
CA PRO A 6 13.41 5.36 18.77
C PRO A 6 12.84 5.75 17.41
N LYS A 7 12.42 4.77 16.61
CA LYS A 7 11.80 5.01 15.31
C LYS A 7 10.55 5.87 15.48
N PRO A 8 10.33 6.91 14.65
CA PRO A 8 9.13 7.72 14.72
C PRO A 8 7.91 6.89 14.32
N VAL A 9 6.81 7.04 15.07
CA VAL A 9 5.49 6.54 14.62
C VAL A 9 5.10 7.31 13.37
N SER A 10 4.82 6.61 12.28
CA SER A 10 4.47 7.21 10.99
C SER A 10 3.29 6.49 10.36
N LEU A 11 2.39 7.26 9.75
CA LEU A 11 1.31 6.78 8.89
C LEU A 11 1.36 7.57 7.58
N CYS A 12 1.86 6.94 6.52
CA CYS A 12 1.90 7.54 5.19
C CYS A 12 0.76 6.98 4.35
N ILE A 13 -0.05 7.86 3.76
CA ILE A 13 -1.11 7.48 2.80
C ILE A 13 -0.67 7.94 1.41
N LEU A 14 -0.50 6.97 0.51
CA LEU A 14 -0.17 7.23 -0.89
C LEU A 14 -1.41 6.97 -1.75
N PHE A 15 -1.74 7.95 -2.58
CA PHE A 15 -2.86 7.89 -3.51
C PHE A 15 -2.30 7.72 -4.92
N SER A 16 -2.65 6.62 -5.59
CA SER A 16 -2.42 6.49 -7.02
C SER A 16 -3.75 6.57 -7.76
N ASN A 17 -3.85 7.51 -8.71
CA ASN A 17 -5.04 7.69 -9.55
C ASN A 17 -4.74 7.08 -10.93
N GLN A 18 -5.58 6.15 -11.39
CA GLN A 18 -5.56 5.69 -12.78
C GLN A 18 -6.92 6.01 -13.41
N SER A 19 -6.95 6.96 -14.35
CA SER A 19 -8.15 7.30 -15.11
C SER A 19 -8.09 6.61 -16.47
N THR A 20 -8.85 5.55 -16.67
CA THR A 20 -8.96 4.86 -17.97
C THR A 20 -10.11 5.48 -18.78
N THR A 21 -9.88 5.85 -20.04
CA THR A 21 -10.88 6.53 -20.88
C THR A 21 -11.35 5.65 -22.03
N TYR A 22 -12.60 5.17 -21.97
CA TYR A 22 -13.40 4.69 -23.10
C TYR A 22 -14.88 4.99 -22.77
N SER A 23 -15.62 5.58 -23.72
CA SER A 23 -17.06 6.01 -23.68
C SER A 23 -18.05 5.08 -22.94
N PRO A 24 -19.30 5.49 -22.59
CA PRO A 24 -19.85 6.75 -22.08
C PRO A 24 -20.07 6.71 -20.54
N SER A 25 -19.59 5.66 -19.87
CA SER A 25 -19.66 5.51 -18.42
C SER A 25 -18.24 5.67 -17.87
N ILE A 26 -17.93 6.86 -17.39
CA ILE A 26 -16.64 7.17 -16.77
C ILE A 26 -16.61 6.45 -15.42
N PHE A 27 -15.86 5.35 -15.32
CA PHE A 27 -15.54 4.73 -14.04
C PHE A 27 -14.21 5.29 -13.51
N LYS A 28 -14.18 5.71 -12.25
CA LYS A 28 -12.96 6.19 -11.57
C LYS A 28 -12.34 5.07 -10.77
N ILE A 29 -11.07 4.78 -11.03
CA ILE A 29 -10.30 3.79 -10.29
C ILE A 29 -9.31 4.49 -9.37
N TYR A 30 -9.34 4.14 -8.09
CA TYR A 30 -8.44 4.66 -7.07
C TYR A 30 -7.72 3.51 -6.39
N TYR A 31 -6.42 3.66 -6.16
CA TYR A 31 -5.67 2.77 -5.28
C TYR A 31 -5.10 3.57 -4.12
N PHE A 32 -5.41 3.11 -2.92
CA PHE A 32 -4.92 3.66 -1.66
C PHE A 32 -3.93 2.69 -1.05
N PHE A 33 -2.75 3.19 -0.74
CA PHE A 33 -1.74 2.44 -0.01
C PHE A 33 -1.47 3.16 1.31
N THR A 34 -1.44 2.41 2.40
CA THR A 34 -0.99 2.93 3.69
C THR A 34 0.25 2.19 4.13
N THR A 35 1.30 2.90 4.50
CA THR A 35 2.39 2.33 5.29
C THR A 35 2.32 2.86 6.71
N SER A 36 2.56 1.99 7.70
CA SER A 36 2.67 2.38 9.09
C SER A 36 3.95 1.84 9.72
N SER A 37 4.49 2.59 10.69
CA SER A 37 5.66 2.21 11.49
C SER A 37 5.30 2.39 12.97
N GLU A 38 5.62 1.40 13.80
CA GLU A 38 5.42 1.42 15.26
C GLU A 38 3.96 1.62 15.73
N VAL A 39 2.96 1.31 14.89
CA VAL A 39 1.53 1.34 15.27
C VAL A 39 1.06 -0.07 15.66
N THR A 40 0.85 -0.28 16.97
CA THR A 40 0.38 -1.58 17.48
C THR A 40 -1.02 -1.93 16.96
N ASN A 41 -1.25 -3.21 16.61
CA ASN A 41 -2.52 -3.73 16.09
C ASN A 41 -2.98 -3.16 14.73
N PHE A 42 -2.13 -2.42 14.02
CA PHE A 42 -2.42 -1.95 12.66
C PHE A 42 -1.42 -2.60 11.68
N PRO A 43 -1.84 -2.98 10.45
CA PRO A 43 -0.91 -3.53 9.47
C PRO A 43 0.18 -2.52 9.08
N GLU A 44 1.42 -2.99 8.92
CA GLU A 44 2.53 -2.19 8.36
C GLU A 44 2.21 -1.71 6.94
N PHE A 45 1.45 -2.48 6.17
CA PHE A 45 1.03 -2.12 4.82
C PHE A 45 -0.42 -2.54 4.54
N VAL A 46 -1.17 -1.67 3.88
CA VAL A 46 -2.52 -1.95 3.37
C VAL A 46 -2.62 -1.43 1.94
N ALA A 47 -3.24 -2.21 1.05
CA ALA A 47 -3.62 -1.78 -0.30
C ALA A 47 -5.15 -1.93 -0.47
N ILE A 48 -5.77 -0.92 -1.07
CA ILE A 48 -7.22 -0.87 -1.32
C ILE A 48 -7.47 -0.32 -2.72
N GLY A 49 -8.13 -1.11 -3.56
CA GLY A 49 -8.70 -0.68 -4.83
C GLY A 49 -10.16 -0.23 -4.70
N MET A 50 -10.52 0.86 -5.38
CA MET A 50 -11.88 1.36 -5.50
C MET A 50 -12.27 1.58 -6.96
N VAL A 51 -13.54 1.33 -7.28
CA VAL A 51 -14.18 1.69 -8.55
C VAL A 51 -15.43 2.52 -8.23
N ASP A 52 -15.51 3.76 -8.69
CA ASP A 52 -16.62 4.69 -8.40
C ASP A 52 -16.99 4.75 -6.91
N ASP A 53 -15.98 4.96 -6.07
CA ASP A 53 -16.10 5.04 -4.61
C ASP A 53 -16.59 3.74 -3.93
N ILE A 54 -16.63 2.62 -4.65
CA ILE A 54 -16.92 1.29 -4.13
C ILE A 54 -15.61 0.52 -3.97
N GLN A 55 -15.35 -0.01 -2.78
CA GLN A 55 -14.19 -0.88 -2.54
C GLN A 55 -14.32 -2.19 -3.29
N ILE A 56 -13.34 -2.48 -4.16
CA ILE A 56 -13.33 -3.69 -4.98
C ILE A 56 -12.40 -4.77 -4.43
N ASP A 57 -11.32 -4.36 -3.75
CA ASP A 57 -10.32 -5.28 -3.23
C ASP A 57 -9.68 -4.79 -1.92
N TYR A 58 -8.89 -5.67 -1.31
CA TYR A 58 -8.16 -5.41 -0.09
C TYR A 58 -6.96 -6.34 0.05
N TYR A 59 -5.84 -5.80 0.51
CA TYR A 59 -4.68 -6.53 1.00
C TYR A 59 -4.14 -5.88 2.26
N ASP A 60 -3.65 -6.69 3.21
CA ASP A 60 -2.92 -6.22 4.38
C ASP A 60 -1.71 -7.09 4.71
N SER A 61 -0.69 -6.49 5.33
CA SER A 61 0.56 -7.16 5.67
C SER A 61 0.46 -8.20 6.79
N ASN A 62 -0.63 -8.23 7.56
CA ASN A 62 -0.82 -9.21 8.64
C ASN A 62 -1.33 -10.53 8.06
N THR A 63 -2.33 -10.47 7.18
CA THR A 63 -2.89 -11.66 6.54
C THR A 63 -2.14 -12.07 5.28
N LYS A 64 -1.48 -11.12 4.63
CA LYS A 64 -0.74 -11.29 3.36
C LYS A 64 -1.59 -11.99 2.30
N ARG A 65 -2.85 -11.59 2.18
CA ARG A 65 -3.80 -12.19 1.24
C ARG A 65 -4.60 -11.12 0.54
N TYR A 66 -4.63 -11.19 -0.78
CA TYR A 66 -5.49 -10.35 -1.60
C TYR A 66 -6.93 -10.87 -1.57
N LEU A 67 -7.90 -9.97 -1.40
CA LEU A 67 -9.31 -10.30 -1.23
C LEU A 67 -10.18 -9.44 -2.11
N LEU A 68 -10.97 -10.07 -2.98
CA LEU A 68 -12.05 -9.42 -3.71
C LEU A 68 -13.26 -9.17 -2.80
N LYS A 69 -13.74 -7.94 -2.77
CA LYS A 69 -14.85 -7.50 -1.91
C LYS A 69 -16.20 -7.52 -2.60
N GLN A 70 -16.21 -7.47 -3.93
CA GLN A 70 -17.44 -7.40 -4.72
C GLN A 70 -17.70 -8.71 -5.48
N ASP A 71 -18.97 -9.14 -5.52
CA ASP A 71 -19.34 -10.40 -6.18
C ASP A 71 -19.15 -10.36 -7.69
N TRP A 72 -19.33 -9.19 -8.30
CA TRP A 72 -19.08 -9.02 -9.73
C TRP A 72 -17.60 -9.14 -10.07
N MET A 73 -16.68 -8.71 -9.19
CA MET A 73 -15.24 -8.92 -9.38
C MET A 73 -14.93 -10.41 -9.30
N LYS A 74 -15.42 -11.10 -8.26
CA LYS A 74 -15.21 -12.56 -8.11
C LYS A 74 -15.69 -13.32 -9.33
N LYS A 75 -16.85 -12.95 -9.88
CA LYS A 75 -17.44 -13.59 -11.06
C LYS A 75 -16.60 -13.37 -12.33
N VAL A 76 -16.00 -12.18 -12.49
CA VAL A 76 -15.15 -11.86 -13.65
C VAL A 76 -13.79 -12.54 -13.57
N THR A 77 -13.35 -12.96 -12.39
CA THR A 77 -12.07 -13.63 -12.17
C THR A 77 -12.22 -15.13 -11.88
N ASP A 78 -13.43 -15.69 -12.04
CA ASP A 78 -13.75 -17.07 -11.63
C ASP A 78 -13.16 -18.13 -12.57
N ASP A 79 -12.84 -17.73 -13.81
CA ASP A 79 -12.19 -18.57 -14.81
C ASP A 79 -10.66 -18.64 -14.65
N ASP A 80 -10.09 -17.80 -13.78
CA ASP A 80 -8.67 -17.76 -13.46
C ASP A 80 -8.44 -18.21 -12.01
N ALA A 81 -8.12 -19.49 -11.86
CA ALA A 81 -7.91 -20.13 -10.56
C ALA A 81 -6.70 -19.55 -9.80
N ASP A 82 -5.71 -18.99 -10.53
CA ASP A 82 -4.46 -18.50 -9.97
C ASP A 82 -4.50 -16.98 -9.72
N TYR A 83 -5.51 -16.28 -10.23
CA TYR A 83 -5.67 -14.82 -10.14
C TYR A 83 -5.41 -14.26 -8.73
N LEU A 84 -6.04 -14.84 -7.70
CA LEU A 84 -5.89 -14.35 -6.32
C LEU A 84 -4.49 -14.57 -5.76
N GLU A 85 -3.80 -15.64 -6.20
CA GLU A 85 -2.41 -15.90 -5.81
C GLU A 85 -1.49 -14.89 -6.49
N GLU A 86 -1.65 -14.66 -7.79
CA GLU A 86 -0.88 -13.64 -8.52
C GLU A 86 -1.06 -12.24 -7.93
N GLU A 87 -2.29 -11.82 -7.63
CA GLU A 87 -2.56 -10.51 -7.03
C GLU A 87 -2.01 -10.41 -5.59
N THR A 88 -1.97 -11.54 -4.87
CA THR A 88 -1.30 -11.62 -3.57
C THR A 88 0.20 -11.41 -3.71
N GLU A 89 0.86 -12.06 -4.67
CA GLU A 89 2.30 -11.89 -4.92
C GLU A 89 2.65 -10.46 -5.35
N LYS A 90 1.85 -9.87 -6.25
CA LYS A 90 2.00 -8.46 -6.66
C LYS A 90 1.86 -7.51 -5.47
N SER A 91 0.93 -7.80 -4.56
CA SER A 91 0.73 -7.01 -3.34
C SER A 91 1.88 -7.15 -2.35
N VAL A 92 2.44 -8.37 -2.19
CA VAL A 92 3.67 -8.60 -1.39
C VAL A 92 4.86 -7.84 -2.00
N GLY A 93 5.03 -7.88 -3.32
CA GLY A 93 6.06 -7.11 -4.01
C GLY A 93 5.93 -5.61 -3.77
N SER A 94 4.70 -5.10 -3.84
CA SER A 94 4.39 -3.70 -3.53
C SER A 94 4.69 -3.34 -2.07
N GLN A 95 4.34 -4.21 -1.12
CA GLN A 95 4.69 -4.05 0.30
C GLN A 95 6.22 -3.92 0.47
N LEU A 96 7.00 -4.82 -0.14
CA LEU A 96 8.46 -4.82 -0.01
C LEU A 96 9.09 -3.56 -0.60
N HIS A 97 8.59 -3.10 -1.75
CA HIS A 97 9.04 -1.84 -2.36
C HIS A 97 8.86 -0.65 -1.42
N HIS A 98 7.67 -0.50 -0.84
CA HIS A 98 7.37 0.60 0.08
C HIS A 98 8.14 0.49 1.40
N LYS A 99 8.34 -0.72 1.92
CA LYS A 99 9.15 -0.96 3.12
C LYS A 99 10.59 -0.51 2.90
N ASN A 100 11.22 -0.92 1.79
CA ASN A 100 12.59 -0.53 1.47
C ASN A 100 12.75 0.99 1.31
N SER A 101 11.79 1.67 0.66
CA SER A 101 11.79 3.13 0.57
C SER A 101 11.66 3.82 1.94
N THR A 102 10.83 3.27 2.83
CA THR A 102 10.65 3.80 4.19
C THR A 102 11.90 3.58 5.04
N ASP A 103 12.46 2.38 5.03
CA ASP A 103 13.70 2.05 5.77
C ASP A 103 14.88 2.92 5.30
N GLN A 104 14.99 3.19 3.99
CA GLN A 104 16.00 4.13 3.48
C GLN A 104 15.77 5.55 4.00
N ALA A 105 14.53 6.06 3.95
CA ALA A 105 14.22 7.39 4.47
C ALA A 105 14.56 7.52 5.97
N GLU A 106 14.22 6.51 6.77
CA GLU A 106 14.56 6.45 8.20
C GLU A 106 16.08 6.41 8.42
N GLN A 107 16.82 5.61 7.64
CA GLN A 107 18.28 5.51 7.73
C GLN A 107 18.98 6.86 7.47
N PHE A 108 18.48 7.64 6.51
CA PHE A 108 19.07 8.93 6.14
C PHE A 108 18.55 10.11 6.98
N SER A 109 17.46 9.95 7.74
CA SER A 109 16.85 11.03 8.52
C SER A 109 17.83 11.77 9.45
N PRO A 110 18.70 11.11 10.23
CA PRO A 110 19.66 11.83 11.09
C PRO A 110 20.65 12.70 10.31
N PHE A 111 21.05 12.27 9.10
CA PHE A 111 21.96 13.03 8.24
C PHE A 111 21.25 14.25 7.62
N ILE A 112 19.99 14.08 7.21
CA ILE A 112 19.16 15.20 6.71
C ILE A 112 18.93 16.23 7.82
N ASP A 113 18.63 15.78 9.04
CA ASP A 113 18.48 16.67 10.20
C ASP A 113 19.78 17.42 10.50
N GLU A 114 20.94 16.74 10.48
CA GLU A 114 22.25 17.40 10.66
C GLU A 114 22.50 18.46 9.57
N MET A 115 22.18 18.15 8.30
CA MET A 115 22.35 19.10 7.19
C MET A 115 21.47 20.34 7.34
N ILE A 116 20.23 20.19 7.83
CA ILE A 116 19.30 21.31 8.05
C ILE A 116 19.76 22.19 9.22
N HIS A 117 20.21 21.59 10.32
CA HIS A 117 20.62 22.32 11.53
C HIS A 117 22.04 22.89 11.46
N ARG A 118 22.83 22.55 10.43
CA ARG A 118 24.14 23.16 10.15
C ARG A 118 24.08 24.46 9.32
N LYS A 119 22.89 25.05 9.15
CA LYS A 119 22.77 26.44 8.67
C LYS A 119 22.90 27.44 9.80
#